data_AF-A0A2H9MWU2-F1
#
_entry.id   AF-A0A2H9MWU2-F1
#
_cell.length_a   1.000
_cell.length_b   1.000
_cell.length_c   1.000
_cell.angle_alpha   90.00
_cell.angle_beta   90.00
_cell.angle_gamma   90.00
#
_symmetry.space_group_name_H-M   'P 1'
#
loop_
_entity.id
_entity.type
_entity.pdbx_description
1 polymer ?
#
loop_
_entity_poly.entity_id
_entity_poly.type
_entity_poly.pdbx_seq_one_letter_code
_entity_poly.pdbx_strand_id
1 'polypeptide(L)'
;MKSAIISMVFLMLATGSLYLFVSTQEIAEASQEFEENAGNPQEFESGAFIETAFFAAIGAAYIPIGLWATITRHTSKVPYALAIGGSLALIGLYILSRTADIPFVGQQDDVGFIDILSKVLQGGIIAVSAYIILSIRREEKRKLVF
;
A
#
# COMPACT_ATOMS: atom_id res chain seq x y z
N MET A 1 -6.27 -3.11 -22.51
CA MET A 1 -5.05 -2.88 -21.70
C MET A 1 -4.94 -1.45 -21.15
N LYS A 2 -5.15 -0.39 -21.95
CA LYS A 2 -5.14 1.00 -21.43
C LYS A 2 -6.07 1.21 -20.23
N SER A 3 -7.30 0.70 -20.31
CA SER A 3 -8.27 0.72 -19.20
C SER A 3 -7.74 0.02 -17.95
N ALA A 4 -7.15 -1.17 -18.07
CA ALA A 4 -6.58 -1.90 -16.95
C ALA A 4 -5.43 -1.15 -16.27
N ILE A 5 -4.55 -0.50 -17.03
CA ILE A 5 -3.47 0.33 -16.47
C ILE A 5 -4.06 1.52 -15.70
N ILE A 6 -5.05 2.21 -16.27
CA ILE A 6 -5.72 3.33 -15.60
C ILE A 6 -6.39 2.86 -14.30
N SER A 7 -7.10 1.72 -14.34
CA SER A 7 -7.74 1.13 -13.16
C SER A 7 -6.71 0.79 -12.07
N MET A 8 -5.58 0.19 -12.44
CA MET A 8 -4.50 -0.09 -11.49
C MET A 8 -3.97 1.19 -10.86
N VAL A 9 -3.67 2.21 -11.66
CA VAL A 9 -3.14 3.48 -11.17
C VAL A 9 -4.14 4.15 -10.23
N PHE A 10 -5.42 4.13 -10.56
CA PHE A 10 -6.48 4.62 -9.67
C PHE A 10 -6.50 3.87 -8.34
N LEU A 11 -6.41 2.54 -8.36
CA LEU A 11 -6.35 1.73 -7.13
C LEU A 11 -5.10 2.04 -6.30
N MET A 12 -3.95 2.25 -6.94
CA MET A 12 -2.71 2.63 -6.27
C MET A 12 -2.80 4.01 -5.63
N LEU A 13 -3.39 4.99 -6.32
CA LEU A 13 -3.63 6.32 -5.77
C LEU A 13 -4.61 6.27 -4.60
N ALA A 14 -5.72 5.55 -4.73
CA ALA A 14 -6.69 5.38 -3.65
C ALA A 14 -6.06 4.72 -2.42
N THR A 15 -5.24 3.67 -2.61
CA THR A 15 -4.51 3.00 -1.54
C THR A 15 -3.47 3.92 -0.90
N GLY A 16 -2.73 4.67 -1.72
CA GLY A 16 -1.72 5.60 -1.24
C GLY A 16 -2.33 6.77 -0.44
N SER A 17 -3.43 7.33 -0.92
CA SER A 17 -4.20 8.35 -0.20
C SER A 17 -4.76 7.83 1.12
N LEU A 18 -5.26 6.59 1.14
CA LEU A 18 -5.75 5.95 2.37
C LEU A 18 -4.63 5.80 3.39
N TYR A 19 -3.44 5.35 2.99
CA TYR A 19 -2.30 5.24 3.92
C TYR A 19 -1.75 6.58 4.40
N LEU A 20 -1.71 7.59 3.53
CA LEU A 20 -1.38 8.94 3.97
C LEU A 20 -2.41 9.48 4.96
N PHE A 21 -3.70 9.25 4.72
CA PHE A 21 -4.75 9.64 5.64
C PHE A 21 -4.60 8.97 7.02
N VAL A 22 -4.34 7.66 7.05
CA VAL A 22 -4.05 6.93 8.31
C VAL A 22 -2.87 7.56 9.04
N SER A 23 -1.76 7.80 8.33
CA SER A 23 -0.57 8.43 8.94
C SER A 23 -0.87 9.82 9.50
N THR A 24 -1.77 10.60 8.88
CA THR A 24 -2.16 11.91 9.43
C THR A 24 -3.05 11.82 10.66
N GLN A 25 -3.87 10.77 10.77
CA GLN A 25 -4.70 10.54 11.97
C GLN A 25 -3.83 10.13 13.15
N GLU A 26 -2.88 9.21 12.94
CA GLU A 26 -1.94 8.80 13.99
C GLU A 26 -1.13 9.98 14.54
N ILE A 27 -0.65 10.88 13.68
CA ILE A 27 0.04 12.10 14.12
C ILE A 27 -0.88 13.00 14.95
N ALA A 28 -2.16 13.13 14.55
CA ALA A 28 -3.12 13.96 15.26
C ALA A 28 -3.46 13.40 16.64
N GLU A 29 -3.71 12.09 16.74
CA GLU A 29 -3.98 11.38 18.00
C GLU A 29 -2.77 11.48 18.94
N ALA A 30 -1.58 11.23 18.41
CA ALA A 30 -0.34 11.36 19.16
C ALA A 30 -0.11 12.81 19.63
N SER A 31 -0.39 13.82 18.81
CA SER A 31 -0.27 15.22 19.23
C SER A 31 -1.24 15.61 20.35
N GLN A 32 -2.46 15.06 20.35
CA GLN A 32 -3.45 15.31 21.40
C GLN A 32 -3.04 14.65 22.71
N GLU A 33 -2.55 13.42 22.66
CA GLU A 33 -2.08 12.69 23.84
C GLU A 33 -0.87 13.38 24.51
N PHE A 34 0.03 13.96 23.71
CA PHE A 34 1.13 14.81 24.20
C PHE A 34 0.64 16.05 24.96
N GLU A 35 -0.38 16.74 24.41
CA GLU A 35 -0.95 17.94 25.02
C GLU A 35 -1.71 17.62 26.30
N GLU A 36 -2.45 16.51 26.34
CA GLU A 36 -3.23 16.06 27.50
C GLU A 36 -2.33 15.59 28.66
N ASN A 37 -1.17 15.00 28.36
CA ASN A 37 -0.21 14.48 29.37
C ASN A 37 0.86 15.49 29.84
N ALA A 38 0.65 16.80 29.61
CA ALA A 38 1.38 17.90 30.24
C ALA A 38 2.93 17.74 30.27
N GLY A 39 3.53 17.42 29.12
CA GLY A 39 4.98 17.56 28.94
C GLY A 39 5.85 16.60 29.75
N ASN A 40 5.30 15.49 30.24
CA ASN A 40 6.14 14.33 30.59
C ASN A 40 6.47 13.60 29.28
N PRO A 41 7.73 13.58 28.81
CA PRO A 41 8.14 12.76 27.67
C PRO A 41 8.19 11.29 28.13
N GLN A 42 7.07 10.76 28.62
CA GLN A 42 6.93 9.35 28.89
C GLN A 42 6.78 8.67 27.54
N GLU A 43 7.86 8.00 27.14
CA GLU A 43 7.90 6.96 26.12
C GLU A 43 6.96 7.24 24.96
N PHE A 44 7.18 8.37 24.29
CA PHE A 44 6.50 8.63 23.05
C PHE A 44 6.82 7.49 22.09
N GLU A 45 5.82 6.64 21.90
CA GLU A 45 5.99 5.28 21.46
C GLU A 45 6.80 5.26 20.17
N SER A 46 8.01 4.69 20.25
CA SER A 46 8.79 4.40 19.07
C SER A 46 7.98 3.57 18.06
N GLY A 47 6.96 2.82 18.51
CA GLY A 47 6.03 2.07 17.68
C GLY A 47 5.18 2.97 16.78
N ALA A 48 4.40 3.88 17.37
CA ALA A 48 3.50 4.78 16.63
C ALA A 48 4.25 5.63 15.59
N PHE A 49 5.42 6.19 15.95
CA PHE A 49 6.23 6.95 14.98
C PHE A 49 6.73 6.09 13.81
N ILE A 50 7.14 4.84 14.08
CA ILE A 50 7.59 3.91 13.04
C ILE A 50 6.42 3.50 12.13
N GLU A 51 5.24 3.25 12.70
CA GLU A 51 4.01 2.90 11.96
C GLU A 51 3.57 4.04 11.03
N THR A 52 3.51 5.26 11.55
CA THR A 52 3.22 6.48 10.77
C THR A 52 4.22 6.65 9.63
N ALA A 53 5.53 6.57 9.92
CA ALA A 53 6.58 6.71 8.91
C ALA A 53 6.49 5.61 7.83
N PHE A 54 6.15 4.38 8.24
CA PHE A 54 5.97 3.25 7.35
C PHE A 54 4.79 3.46 6.39
N PHE A 55 3.60 3.81 6.91
CA PHE A 55 2.43 4.08 6.07
C PHE A 55 2.62 5.29 5.17
N ALA A 56 3.24 6.35 5.66
CA ALA A 56 3.57 7.51 4.85
C ALA A 56 4.53 7.16 3.70
N ALA A 57 5.58 6.36 3.98
CA ALA A 57 6.53 5.91 2.98
C ALA A 57 5.85 5.05 1.90
N ILE A 58 4.96 4.14 2.30
CA ILE A 58 4.20 3.30 1.38
C ILE A 58 3.25 4.15 0.52
N GLY A 59 2.50 5.05 1.15
CA GLY A 59 1.60 5.95 0.44
C GLY A 59 2.33 6.79 -0.60
N ALA A 60 3.50 7.32 -0.23
CA ALA A 60 4.38 8.04 -1.14
C ALA A 60 4.95 7.15 -2.25
N ALA A 61 5.28 5.88 -1.98
CA ALA A 61 5.84 4.95 -2.96
C ALA A 61 4.81 4.48 -4.02
N TYR A 62 3.53 4.39 -3.67
CA TYR A 62 2.48 4.00 -4.63
C TYR A 62 2.34 5.01 -5.80
N ILE A 63 2.62 6.29 -5.56
CA ILE A 63 2.52 7.37 -6.57
C ILE A 63 3.53 7.20 -7.72
N PRO A 64 4.86 7.15 -7.50
CA PRO A 64 5.83 7.00 -8.57
C PRO A 64 5.72 5.65 -9.29
N ILE A 65 5.32 4.57 -8.60
CA ILE A 65 5.12 3.27 -9.27
C ILE A 65 3.91 3.33 -10.22
N GLY A 66 2.81 3.96 -9.81
CA GLY A 66 1.65 4.20 -10.69
C GLY A 66 2.00 5.07 -11.90
N LEU A 67 2.80 6.13 -11.68
CA LEU A 67 3.30 6.97 -12.78
C LEU A 67 4.19 6.17 -13.74
N TRP A 68 5.10 5.34 -13.21
CA TRP A 68 5.97 4.49 -14.01
C TRP A 68 5.19 3.47 -14.85
N ALA A 69 4.14 2.87 -14.30
CA ALA A 69 3.22 2.00 -15.04
C ALA A 69 2.54 2.75 -16.20
N THR A 70 2.17 4.01 -15.99
CA THR A 70 1.52 4.85 -17.01
C THR A 70 2.45 5.22 -18.16
N ILE A 71 3.74 5.46 -17.86
CA ILE A 71 4.77 5.82 -18.85
C ILE A 71 5.18 4.59 -19.67
N THR A 72 5.50 3.47 -19.00
CA THR A 72 6.05 2.28 -19.68
C THR A 72 4.99 1.39 -20.30
N ARG A 73 3.73 1.45 -19.83
CA ARG A 73 2.54 0.74 -20.31
C ARG A 73 2.72 -0.75 -20.65
N HIS A 74 3.25 -1.07 -21.83
CA HIS A 74 3.32 -2.43 -22.36
C HIS A 74 4.75 -2.93 -22.52
N THR A 75 5.74 -2.08 -22.28
CA THR A 75 7.15 -2.38 -22.55
C THR A 75 7.84 -3.05 -21.36
N SER A 76 7.34 -2.82 -20.14
CA SER A 76 7.96 -3.34 -18.93
C SER A 76 6.94 -4.01 -18.02
N LYS A 77 7.30 -5.22 -17.54
CA LYS A 77 6.53 -5.96 -16.53
C LYS A 77 6.85 -5.52 -15.10
N VAL A 78 7.93 -4.75 -14.93
CA VAL A 78 8.51 -4.39 -13.62
C VAL A 78 7.55 -3.60 -12.73
N PRO A 79 6.90 -2.50 -13.17
CA PRO A 79 6.01 -1.74 -12.28
C PRO A 79 4.83 -2.58 -11.77
N TYR A 80 4.34 -3.50 -12.60
CA TYR A 80 3.27 -4.44 -12.22
C TYR A 80 3.74 -5.49 -11.22
N ALA A 81 4.95 -6.00 -11.38
CA ALA A 81 5.54 -6.96 -10.44
C ALA A 81 5.80 -6.30 -9.07
N LEU A 82 6.28 -5.05 -9.05
CA LEU A 82 6.46 -4.28 -7.82
C LEU A 82 5.14 -4.02 -7.11
N ALA A 83 4.09 -3.67 -7.85
CA ALA A 83 2.77 -3.46 -7.26
C ALA A 83 2.22 -4.74 -6.61
N ILE A 84 2.36 -5.90 -7.27
CA ILE A 84 1.98 -7.20 -6.69
C ILE A 84 2.80 -7.50 -5.44
N GLY A 85 4.13 -7.39 -5.54
CA GLY A 85 5.04 -7.69 -4.44
C GLY A 85 4.79 -6.79 -3.23
N GLY A 86 4.63 -5.49 -3.44
CA GLY A 86 4.33 -4.52 -2.40
C GLY A 86 2.97 -4.78 -1.73
N SER A 87 1.92 -5.02 -2.52
CA SER A 87 0.60 -5.37 -1.96
C SER A 87 0.62 -6.70 -1.20
N LEU A 88 1.32 -7.73 -1.68
CA LEU A 88 1.45 -8.99 -0.95
C LEU A 88 2.24 -8.84 0.34
N ALA A 89 3.32 -8.05 0.33
CA ALA A 89 4.11 -7.77 1.53
C ALA A 89 3.27 -7.05 2.59
N LEU A 90 2.43 -6.10 2.19
CA LEU A 90 1.52 -5.38 3.09
C LEU A 90 0.43 -6.26 3.69
N ILE A 91 -0.19 -7.11 2.87
CA ILE A 91 -1.15 -8.11 3.36
C ILE A 91 -0.45 -9.07 4.33
N GLY A 92 0.74 -9.54 3.98
CA GLY A 92 1.54 -10.44 4.83
C GLY A 92 1.88 -9.79 6.17
N LEU A 93 2.33 -8.53 6.16
CA LEU A 93 2.65 -7.80 7.37
C LEU A 93 1.42 -7.60 8.26
N TYR A 94 0.26 -7.30 7.68
CA TYR A 94 -0.99 -7.22 8.42
C TYR A 94 -1.38 -8.56 9.08
N ILE A 95 -1.24 -9.67 8.36
CA ILE A 95 -1.51 -11.00 8.92
C ILE A 95 -0.52 -11.30 10.06
N LEU A 96 0.76 -11.00 9.86
CA LEU A 96 1.79 -11.22 10.86
C LEU A 96 1.56 -10.37 12.12
N SER A 97 1.18 -9.10 11.96
CA SER A 97 0.92 -8.27 13.13
C SER A 97 -0.27 -8.76 13.95
N ARG A 98 -1.29 -9.32 13.29
CA ARG A 98 -2.46 -9.93 13.96
C ARG A 98 -2.21 -11.33 14.54
N THR A 99 -1.17 -12.04 14.11
CA THR A 99 -0.91 -13.43 14.55
C THR A 99 0.24 -13.56 15.52
N ALA A 100 1.16 -12.58 15.56
CA ALA A 100 2.39 -12.66 16.33
C ALA A 100 2.60 -11.47 17.29
N ASP A 101 1.56 -10.65 17.56
CA ASP A 101 1.63 -9.46 18.44
C ASP A 101 2.88 -8.62 18.17
N ILE A 102 3.15 -8.38 16.88
CA ILE A 102 4.33 -7.63 16.46
C ILE A 102 4.01 -6.14 16.64
N PRO A 103 4.73 -5.41 17.51
CA PRO A 103 4.42 -4.02 17.90
C PRO A 103 4.78 -2.98 16.81
N PHE A 104 4.81 -3.39 15.54
CA PHE A 104 5.20 -2.53 14.41
C PHE A 104 4.03 -2.04 13.56
N VAL A 105 2.87 -2.72 13.58
CA VAL A 105 1.69 -2.37 12.77
C VAL A 105 0.41 -2.87 13.43
N GLY A 106 -0.55 -2.00 13.74
CA GLY A 106 -1.90 -2.42 14.13
C GLY A 106 -2.12 -2.53 15.64
N GLN A 107 -1.76 -1.48 16.37
CA GLN A 107 -2.15 -1.27 17.78
C GLN A 107 -3.65 -0.95 17.96
N GLN A 108 -4.50 -1.31 16.99
CA GLN A 108 -5.95 -1.25 17.10
C GLN A 108 -6.46 -2.69 17.22
N ASP A 109 -6.84 -3.09 18.43
CA ASP A 109 -7.42 -4.40 18.73
C ASP A 109 -8.64 -4.73 17.85
N ASP A 110 -9.29 -3.71 17.27
CA ASP A 110 -10.42 -3.86 16.36
C ASP A 110 -10.03 -3.87 14.88
N VAL A 111 -10.71 -4.72 14.11
CA VAL A 111 -10.66 -4.70 12.64
C VAL A 111 -11.46 -3.49 12.16
N GLY A 112 -10.75 -2.39 11.91
CA GLY A 112 -11.36 -1.17 11.40
C GLY A 112 -11.87 -1.30 9.96
N PHE A 113 -12.83 -0.46 9.58
CA PHE A 113 -13.28 -0.35 8.20
C PHE A 113 -12.12 -0.04 7.23
N ILE A 114 -11.16 0.79 7.66
CA ILE A 114 -9.97 1.18 6.90
C ILE A 114 -9.06 -0.02 6.63
N ASP A 115 -8.94 -0.93 7.61
CA ASP A 115 -8.22 -2.18 7.43
C ASP A 115 -8.83 -2.98 6.29
N ILE A 116 -10.12 -3.31 6.37
CA ILE A 116 -10.78 -4.13 5.35
C ILE A 116 -10.68 -3.46 3.98
N LEU A 117 -10.95 -2.15 3.91
CA LEU A 117 -10.89 -1.38 2.67
C LEU A 117 -9.51 -1.43 2.03
N SER A 118 -8.44 -1.24 2.81
CA SER A 118 -7.06 -1.28 2.28
C SER A 118 -6.70 -2.65 1.71
N LYS A 119 -7.18 -3.76 2.30
CA LYS A 119 -6.88 -5.11 1.82
C LYS A 119 -7.69 -5.45 0.57
N VAL A 120 -8.92 -4.96 0.46
CA VAL A 120 -9.73 -5.07 -0.77
C VAL A 120 -9.06 -4.30 -1.92
N LEU A 121 -8.59 -3.08 -1.68
CA LEU A 121 -7.87 -2.30 -2.68
C LEU A 121 -6.58 -2.99 -3.13
N GLN A 122 -5.79 -3.54 -2.19
CA GLN A 122 -4.59 -4.33 -2.50
C GLN A 122 -4.90 -5.59 -3.30
N GLY A 123 -5.99 -6.31 -2.97
CA GLY A 123 -6.48 -7.43 -3.76
C GLY A 123 -6.81 -7.03 -5.20
N GLY A 124 -7.44 -5.86 -5.38
CA GLY A 124 -7.69 -5.26 -6.68
C GLY A 124 -6.39 -4.96 -7.46
N ILE A 125 -5.40 -4.35 -6.79
CA ILE A 125 -4.08 -4.05 -7.39
C ILE A 125 -3.42 -5.35 -7.87
N ILE A 126 -3.42 -6.39 -7.05
CA ILE A 126 -2.83 -7.70 -7.40
C ILE A 126 -3.53 -8.30 -8.62
N ALA A 127 -4.87 -8.36 -8.61
CA ALA A 127 -5.65 -8.94 -9.70
C ALA A 127 -5.43 -8.21 -11.03
N VAL A 128 -5.49 -6.87 -11.02
CA VAL A 128 -5.32 -6.06 -12.23
C VAL A 128 -3.87 -6.12 -12.73
N SER A 129 -2.89 -6.06 -11.83
CA SER A 129 -1.47 -6.16 -12.19
C SER A 129 -1.12 -7.52 -12.79
N ALA A 130 -1.63 -8.61 -12.21
CA ALA A 130 -1.45 -9.95 -12.73
C ALA A 130 -2.08 -10.10 -14.13
N TYR A 131 -3.28 -9.55 -14.33
CA TYR A 131 -3.93 -9.51 -15.64
C TYR A 131 -3.06 -8.79 -16.68
N ILE A 132 -2.48 -7.62 -16.34
CA ILE A 132 -1.62 -6.86 -17.26
C ILE A 132 -0.34 -7.64 -17.61
N ILE A 133 0.32 -8.27 -16.63
CA ILE A 133 1.51 -9.09 -16.90
C ILE A 133 1.16 -10.25 -17.84
N LEU A 134 0.04 -10.92 -17.59
CA LEU A 134 -0.43 -12.01 -18.45
C LEU A 134 -0.76 -11.55 -19.87
N SER A 135 -1.35 -10.36 -20.03
CA SER A 135 -1.63 -9.80 -21.35
C SER A 135 -0.35 -9.46 -22.12
N ILE A 136 0.63 -8.82 -21.47
CA ILE A 136 1.94 -8.53 -22.07
C ILE A 136 2.63 -9.83 -22.54
N ARG A 137 2.64 -10.87 -21.69
CA ARG A 137 3.22 -12.18 -22.05
C ARG A 137 2.52 -12.82 -23.25
N ARG A 138 1.19 -12.69 -23.38
CA ARG A 138 0.45 -13.21 -24.54
C ARG A 138 0.82 -12.46 -25.82
N GLU A 139 1.03 -11.15 -25.75
CA GLU A 139 1.41 -10.34 -26.90
C GLU A 139 2.83 -10.65 -27.38
N GLU A 140 3.78 -10.80 -26.46
CA GLU A 140 5.15 -11.24 -26.79
C GLU A 140 5.14 -12.61 -27.49
N LYS A 141 4.38 -13.58 -26.98
CA LYS A 141 4.27 -14.90 -27.61
C LYS A 141 3.70 -14.82 -29.03
N ARG A 142 2.70 -13.97 -29.29
CA ARG A 142 2.16 -13.80 -30.65
C ARG A 142 3.20 -13.24 -31.61
N LYS A 143 4.03 -12.28 -31.18
CA LYS A 143 5.08 -11.68 -32.02
C LYS A 143 6.21 -12.65 -32.38
N LEU A 144 6.35 -13.78 -31.70
CA LEU A 144 7.36 -14.80 -31.98
C LEU A 144 6.85 -15.90 -32.92
N VAL A 145 5.54 -15.95 -33.18
CA VAL A 145 4.88 -16.97 -34.02
C VAL A 145 4.64 -16.46 -35.44
N PHE A 146 4.77 -15.15 -35.67
CA PHE A 146 4.73 -14.49 -36.98
C PHE A 146 6.10 -13.91 -37.31
#